data_AF-A0A8C3W1Q0-F1
#
_entry.id   AF-A0A8C3W1Q0-F1
#
_cell.length_a   1.000
_cell.length_b   1.000
_cell.length_c   1.000
_cell.angle_alpha   90.00
_cell.angle_beta   90.00
_cell.angle_gamma   90.00
#
_symmetry.space_group_name_H-M   'P 1'
#
loop_
_entity.id
_entity.type
_entity.pdbx_description
1 polymer ?
#
loop_
_entity_poly.entity_id
_entity_poly.type
_entity_poly.pdbx_seq_one_letter_code
_entity_poly.pdbx_strand_id
1 'polypeptide(L)'
;MCLLAICLSSLEKCLFRSIAHFSVGLLAFLQLSCISCLYILEIKPLSVVSFEKIFSHSVSCLLVFFLVSFAVQKLVSLIRSHCIAIFTILIFPAHEHGISFHFFVSSLISLTNVL
;
A
#
# COMPACT_ATOMS: atom_id res chain seq x y z
N MET A 1 16.15 6.48 -10.31
CA MET A 1 14.69 6.40 -10.53
C MET A 1 14.14 4.97 -10.46
N CYS A 2 14.80 3.98 -11.08
CA CYS A 2 14.35 2.58 -11.05
C CYS A 2 14.24 1.99 -9.62
N LEU A 3 15.22 2.24 -8.75
CA LEU A 3 15.22 1.69 -7.38
C LEU A 3 14.03 2.15 -6.53
N LEU A 4 13.59 3.41 -6.64
CA LEU A 4 12.49 3.94 -5.83
C LEU A 4 11.13 3.38 -6.28
N ALA A 5 10.93 3.25 -7.60
CA ALA A 5 9.76 2.57 -8.16
C ALA A 5 9.71 1.08 -7.80
N ILE A 6 10.86 0.39 -7.88
CA ILE A 6 10.98 -1.01 -7.47
C ILE A 6 10.68 -1.16 -5.97
N CYS A 7 11.25 -0.29 -5.13
CA CYS A 7 11.04 -0.29 -3.69
C CYS A 7 9.56 -0.10 -3.32
N LEU A 8 8.90 0.91 -3.89
CA LEU A 8 7.46 1.16 -3.67
C LEU A 8 6.59 0.00 -4.16
N SER A 9 6.92 -0.59 -5.32
CA SER A 9 6.19 -1.75 -5.86
C SER A 9 6.37 -3.01 -5.00
N SER A 10 7.57 -3.21 -4.44
CA SER A 10 7.90 -4.30 -3.54
C SER A 10 7.17 -4.13 -2.21
N LEU A 11 7.17 -2.91 -1.67
CA LEU A 11 6.46 -2.57 -0.43
C LEU A 11 4.95 -2.83 -0.55
N GLU A 12 4.32 -2.40 -1.64
CA GLU A 12 2.89 -2.64 -1.88
C GLU A 12 2.56 -4.14 -1.96
N LYS A 13 3.38 -4.93 -2.67
CA LYS A 13 3.23 -6.39 -2.74
C LYS A 13 3.41 -7.08 -1.39
N CYS A 14 4.42 -6.66 -0.62
CA CYS A 14 4.67 -7.18 0.72
C CYS A 14 3.52 -6.87 1.68
N LEU A 15 3.01 -5.63 1.65
CA LEU A 15 1.84 -5.22 2.44
C LEU A 15 0.60 -6.05 2.07
N PHE A 16 0.31 -6.21 0.78
CA PHE A 16 -0.86 -6.97 0.34
C PHE A 16 -0.82 -8.43 0.80
N ARG A 17 0.35 -9.06 0.68
CA ARG A 17 0.57 -10.43 1.13
C ARG A 17 0.47 -10.56 2.64
N SER A 18 1.06 -9.63 3.38
CA SER A 18 0.99 -9.62 4.85
C SER A 18 -0.45 -9.44 5.33
N ILE A 19 -1.20 -8.50 4.75
CA ILE A 19 -2.61 -8.25 5.08
C ILE A 19 -3.45 -9.50 4.79
N ALA A 20 -3.26 -10.16 3.65
CA ALA A 20 -4.02 -11.36 3.29
C ALA A 20 -3.75 -12.54 4.25
N HIS A 21 -2.49 -12.82 4.57
CA HIS A 21 -2.14 -13.89 5.51
C HIS A 21 -2.66 -13.57 6.92
N PHE A 22 -2.48 -12.33 7.37
CA PHE A 22 -2.98 -11.89 8.66
C PHE A 22 -4.51 -11.98 8.72
N SER A 23 -5.22 -11.54 7.67
CA SER A 23 -6.69 -11.59 7.63
C SER A 23 -7.24 -13.01 7.67
N VAL A 24 -6.58 -13.97 7.01
CA VAL A 24 -7.01 -15.38 7.02
C VAL A 24 -6.82 -16.01 8.40
N GLY A 25 -5.63 -15.83 9.00
CA GLY A 25 -5.37 -16.33 10.35
C GLY A 25 -6.29 -15.69 11.39
N LEU A 26 -6.58 -14.41 11.20
CA LEU A 26 -7.51 -13.67 12.04
C LEU A 26 -8.95 -14.19 11.94
N LEU A 27 -9.43 -14.43 10.72
CA LEU A 27 -10.78 -14.95 10.51
C LEU A 27 -10.96 -16.32 11.18
N ALA A 28 -9.96 -17.19 11.04
CA ALA A 28 -9.95 -18.50 11.69
C ALA A 28 -9.93 -18.39 13.23
N PHE A 29 -9.12 -17.50 13.79
CA PHE A 29 -9.08 -17.26 15.24
C PHE A 29 -10.41 -16.71 15.77
N LEU A 30 -11.02 -15.76 15.05
CA LEU A 30 -12.29 -15.15 15.43
C LEU A 30 -13.42 -16.18 15.37
N GLN A 31 -13.41 -17.06 14.36
CA GLN A 31 -14.38 -18.15 14.23
C GLN A 31 -14.23 -19.18 15.35
N LEU A 32 -13.00 -19.59 15.68
CA LEU A 32 -12.75 -20.54 16.77
C LEU A 32 -13.12 -19.97 18.14
N SER A 33 -12.82 -18.69 18.37
CA SER A 33 -13.20 -18.00 19.61
C SER A 33 -14.71 -17.83 19.74
N CYS A 34 -15.43 -17.51 18.65
CA CYS A 34 -16.91 -17.48 18.65
C CYS A 34 -17.53 -18.84 19.00
N ILE A 35 -17.04 -19.94 18.40
CA ILE A 35 -17.53 -21.29 18.72
C ILE A 35 -17.24 -21.62 20.20
N SER A 36 -16.04 -21.26 20.67
CA SER A 36 -15.65 -21.51 22.06
C SER A 36 -16.51 -20.74 23.06
N CYS A 37 -16.86 -19.47 22.81
CA CYS A 37 -17.77 -18.78 23.73
C CYS A 37 -19.23 -19.20 23.59
N LEU A 38 -19.71 -19.65 22.42
CA LEU A 38 -21.02 -20.31 22.34
C LEU A 38 -21.06 -21.59 23.20
N TYR A 39 -20.01 -22.40 23.15
CA TYR A 39 -19.90 -23.62 23.96
C TYR A 39 -19.80 -23.31 25.47
N ILE A 40 -19.01 -22.30 25.86
CA ILE A 40 -18.91 -21.86 27.26
C ILE A 40 -20.24 -21.27 27.76
N LEU A 41 -20.95 -20.52 26.91
CA LEU A 41 -22.26 -19.94 27.23
C LEU A 41 -23.30 -21.03 27.51
N GLU A 42 -23.25 -22.14 26.76
CA GLU A 42 -24.12 -23.31 26.96
C GLU A 42 -23.85 -24.02 28.30
N ILE A 43 -22.60 -24.12 28.72
CA ILE A 43 -22.22 -24.88 29.94
C ILE A 43 -22.22 -24.00 31.19
N LYS A 44 -21.80 -22.73 31.09
CA LYS A 44 -21.53 -21.87 32.24
C LYS A 44 -21.72 -20.38 31.90
N PRO A 45 -22.97 -19.88 31.99
CA PRO A 45 -23.28 -18.48 31.67
C PRO A 45 -22.61 -17.46 32.63
N LEU A 46 -22.14 -17.87 33.81
CA LEU A 46 -21.51 -16.95 34.78
C LEU A 46 -20.11 -16.45 34.36
N SER A 47 -19.37 -17.17 33.51
CA SER A 47 -18.05 -16.76 33.01
C SER A 47 -18.12 -15.85 31.76
N VAL A 48 -19.32 -15.47 31.34
CA VAL A 48 -19.57 -14.70 30.11
C VAL A 48 -19.08 -13.26 30.23
N VAL A 49 -19.27 -12.62 31.38
CA VAL A 49 -18.97 -11.18 31.56
C VAL A 49 -17.49 -10.85 31.39
N SER A 50 -16.60 -11.69 31.91
CA SER A 50 -15.15 -11.52 31.75
C SER A 50 -14.69 -11.89 30.34
N PHE A 51 -15.28 -12.92 29.74
CA PHE A 51 -14.97 -13.34 28.38
C PHE A 51 -15.37 -12.26 27.36
N GLU A 52 -16.57 -11.70 27.46
CA GLU A 52 -17.07 -10.64 26.58
C GLU A 52 -16.16 -9.40 26.60
N LYS A 53 -15.63 -9.01 27.77
CA LYS A 53 -14.68 -7.90 27.87
C LYS A 53 -13.37 -8.17 27.15
N ILE A 54 -12.79 -9.35 27.32
CA ILE A 54 -11.52 -9.70 26.68
C ILE A 54 -11.72 -9.83 25.16
N PHE A 55 -12.81 -10.46 24.74
CA PHE A 55 -13.16 -10.64 23.34
C PHE A 55 -13.43 -9.30 22.63
N SER A 56 -14.26 -8.43 23.23
CA SER A 56 -14.54 -7.11 22.66
C SER A 56 -13.29 -6.24 22.57
N HIS A 57 -12.40 -6.28 23.56
CA HIS A 57 -11.11 -5.57 23.51
C HIS A 57 -10.20 -6.12 22.41
N SER A 58 -10.11 -7.45 22.28
CA SER A 58 -9.38 -8.12 21.21
C SER A 58 -9.88 -7.67 19.84
N VAL A 59 -11.19 -7.78 19.58
CA VAL A 59 -11.82 -7.37 18.31
C VAL A 59 -11.60 -5.88 18.03
N SER A 60 -11.75 -5.02 19.04
CA SER A 60 -11.51 -3.58 18.91
C SER A 60 -10.06 -3.27 18.51
N CYS A 61 -9.08 -3.85 19.19
CA CYS A 61 -7.67 -3.66 18.89
C CYS A 61 -7.32 -4.14 17.46
N LEU A 62 -7.89 -5.28 17.06
CA LEU A 62 -7.72 -5.83 15.73
C LEU A 62 -8.34 -4.95 14.63
N LEU A 63 -9.53 -4.39 14.87
CA LEU A 63 -10.16 -3.44 13.97
C LEU A 63 -9.30 -2.20 13.78
N VAL A 64 -8.72 -1.66 14.86
CA VAL A 64 -7.78 -0.54 14.77
C VAL A 64 -6.55 -0.91 13.93
N PHE A 65 -5.94 -2.07 14.18
CA PHE A 65 -4.78 -2.53 13.41
C PHE A 65 -5.08 -2.69 11.92
N PHE A 66 -6.26 -3.24 11.59
CA PHE A 66 -6.71 -3.39 10.21
C PHE A 66 -6.96 -2.03 9.54
N LEU A 67 -7.61 -1.09 10.23
CA LEU A 67 -7.83 0.28 9.74
C LEU A 67 -6.51 1.01 9.48
N VAL A 68 -5.54 0.90 10.40
CA VAL A 68 -4.20 1.49 10.22
C VAL A 68 -3.50 0.88 9.01
N SER A 69 -3.53 -0.46 8.87
CA SER A 69 -2.92 -1.15 7.73
C SER A 69 -3.56 -0.74 6.40
N PHE A 70 -4.88 -0.58 6.37
CA PHE A 70 -5.62 -0.10 5.21
C PHE A 70 -5.28 1.36 4.87
N ALA A 71 -5.16 2.23 5.88
CA ALA A 71 -4.75 3.62 5.69
C ALA A 71 -3.32 3.71 5.12
N VAL A 72 -2.39 2.92 5.66
CA VAL A 72 -1.01 2.83 5.16
C VAL A 72 -0.98 2.32 3.71
N GLN A 73 -1.75 1.28 3.40
CA GLN A 73 -1.84 0.75 2.03
C GLN A 73 -2.36 1.81 1.04
N LYS A 74 -3.38 2.59 1.45
CA LYS A 74 -3.93 3.67 0.63
C LYS A 74 -2.94 4.81 0.45
N LEU A 75 -2.18 5.16 1.49
CA LEU A 75 -1.12 6.16 1.44
C LEU A 75 0.01 5.73 0.50
N VAL A 76 0.47 4.48 0.59
CA VAL A 76 1.52 3.93 -0.29
C VAL A 76 1.06 3.93 -1.75
N SER A 77 -0.20 3.55 -2.01
CA SER A 77 -0.78 3.60 -3.36
C SER A 77 -0.84 5.04 -3.91
N LEU A 78 -1.22 6.00 -3.06
CA LEU A 78 -1.26 7.42 -3.42
C LEU A 78 0.14 7.96 -3.74
N ILE A 79 1.12 7.70 -2.87
CA ILE A 79 2.52 8.11 -3.05
C ILE A 79 3.07 7.54 -4.36
N ARG A 80 2.80 6.27 -4.66
CA ARG A 80 3.21 5.65 -5.93
C ARG A 80 2.67 6.43 -7.13
N SER A 81 1.37 6.75 -7.14
CA SER A 81 0.75 7.48 -8.26
C SER A 81 1.32 8.90 -8.44
N HIS A 82 1.49 9.63 -7.33
CA HIS A 82 2.00 11.00 -7.36
C HIS A 82 3.49 11.07 -7.70
N CYS A 83 4.32 10.19 -7.13
CA CYS A 83 5.73 10.13 -7.47
C CYS A 83 5.91 9.88 -8.97
N ILE A 84 5.18 8.92 -9.54
CA ILE A 84 5.25 8.64 -11.00
C ILE A 84 4.86 9.88 -11.80
N ALA A 85 3.74 10.54 -11.46
CA ALA A 85 3.27 11.74 -12.17
C ALA A 85 4.29 12.90 -12.11
N ILE A 86 4.83 13.19 -10.93
CA ILE A 86 5.84 14.24 -10.74
C ILE A 86 7.10 13.93 -11.55
N PHE A 87 7.55 12.66 -11.54
CA PHE A 87 8.69 12.25 -12.36
C PHE A 87 8.43 12.42 -13.86
N THR A 88 7.25 12.04 -14.34
CA THR A 88 6.87 12.24 -15.75
C THR A 88 6.87 13.73 -16.12
N ILE A 89 6.28 14.59 -15.28
CA ILE A 89 6.23 16.05 -15.52
C ILE A 89 7.62 16.68 -15.46
N LEU A 90 8.53 16.19 -14.60
CA LEU A 90 9.90 16.71 -14.50
C LEU A 90 10.79 16.28 -15.68
N ILE A 91 10.63 15.05 -16.16
CA ILE A 91 11.43 14.51 -17.27
C ILE A 91 10.94 15.05 -18.62
N PHE A 92 9.65 15.29 -18.78
CA PHE A 92 9.04 15.82 -20.01
C PHE A 92 9.72 17.09 -20.55
N PRO A 93 9.95 18.17 -19.77
CA PRO A 93 10.64 19.37 -20.24
C PRO A 93 12.15 19.16 -20.42
N ALA A 94 12.78 18.25 -19.67
CA ALA A 94 14.19 17.91 -19.86
C ALA A 94 14.43 17.18 -21.19
N HIS A 95 13.47 16.34 -21.60
CA HIS A 95 13.47 15.66 -22.89
C HIS A 95 13.20 16.63 -24.05
N GLU A 96 12.23 17.55 -23.90
CA GLU A 96 11.94 18.62 -24.87
C GLU A 96 13.15 19.57 -25.07
N HIS A 97 13.86 19.94 -23.99
CA HIS A 97 15.07 20.76 -24.09
C HIS A 97 16.26 20.01 -24.69
N GLY A 98 16.45 18.73 -24.38
CA GLY A 98 17.50 17.91 -24.99
C GLY A 98 17.29 17.70 -26.50
N ILE A 99 16.04 17.46 -26.91
CA ILE A 99 15.68 17.28 -28.32
C ILE A 99 15.68 18.61 -29.07
N SER A 100 15.14 19.70 -28.50
CA SER A 100 15.19 21.01 -29.15
C SER A 100 16.62 21.54 -29.26
N PHE A 101 17.50 21.27 -28.29
CA PHE A 101 18.91 21.63 -28.38
C PHE A 101 19.64 20.80 -29.46
N HIS A 102 19.36 19.50 -29.54
CA HIS A 102 19.90 18.64 -30.61
C HIS A 102 19.38 19.05 -32.00
N PHE A 103 18.10 19.41 -32.12
CA PHE A 103 17.48 19.86 -33.37
C PHE A 103 18.02 21.23 -33.79
N PHE A 104 18.22 22.14 -32.84
CA PHE A 104 18.83 23.46 -33.07
C PHE A 104 20.28 23.36 -33.53
N VAL A 105 21.09 22.52 -32.88
CA VAL A 105 22.48 22.25 -33.28
C VAL A 105 22.53 21.58 -34.66
N SER A 106 21.65 20.62 -34.92
CA SER A 106 21.57 19.96 -36.24
C SER A 106 21.18 20.94 -37.36
N SER A 107 20.29 21.90 -37.08
CA SER A 107 19.88 22.94 -38.03
C SER A 107 20.99 23.97 -38.31
N LEU A 108 21.78 24.33 -37.30
CA LEU A 108 22.96 25.21 -37.44
C LEU A 108 24.07 24.56 -38.28
N ILE A 109 24.35 23.28 -38.05
CA ILE A 109 25.34 22.51 -38.82
C ILE A 109 24.89 22.39 -40.29
N SER A 110 23.60 22.12 -40.53
CA SER A 110 23.06 22.04 -41.90
C SER A 110 23.12 23.37 -42.64
N LEU A 111 22.87 24.50 -41.98
CA LEU A 111 22.96 25.83 -42.60
C LEU A 111 24.41 26.18 -42.97
N THR A 112 25.37 25.79 -42.13
CA THR A 112 26.81 26.06 -42.32
C THR A 112 27.41 25.24 -43.47
N ASN A 113 26.84 24.07 -43.78
CA ASN A 113 27.28 23.25 -44.92
C ASN A 113 26.68 23.67 -46.27
N VAL A 114 25.66 24.55 -46.27
CA VAL A 114 24.96 25.03 -47.48
C VAL A 114 25.43 26.43 -47.89
N LEU A 115 26.12 27.15 -47.01
CA LEU A 115 26.72 28.47 -47.24
C LEU A 115 28.22 28.32 -47.59
#